data_AF-A0A931P7H2-F1
#
_entry.id   AF-A0A931P7H2-F1
#
_cell.length_a   1.000
_cell.length_b   1.000
_cell.length_c   1.000
_cell.angle_alpha   90.00
_cell.angle_beta   90.00
_cell.angle_gamma   90.00
#
_symmetry.space_group_name_H-M   'P 1'
#
loop_
_entity.id
_entity.type
_entity.pdbx_description
1 polymer ?
#
loop_
_entity_poly.entity_id
_entity_poly.type
_entity_poly.pdbx_seq_one_letter_code
_entity_poly.pdbx_strand_id
1 'polypeptide(L)'
;MSDEEDRTSDPSPRRIQMARETGFLPMAFALVQASALFASIGLVYMRGPALATALHRSIDETWARLPEIAHGTITARSLRGMVLGSVMPVLEPLLTICFGTLVIMLVVHQSTTGGSWTPELALPNLGRLFKSSLFAEEGGSSNKPPIAHRILLGILRPLAIFAGCALVVLVLRSRWSPVPTSDDHTHDALRSVLQHGRVSLGLGLATLTLPLICLGAVEYALNRVHWFDRLRPSSDQARRETREIEGDVEWKRKRQKLVRQIRQTAAIDALVADTAVVVVGTGFSGLSVQLVRGRNGRLAVGQVIRGSMAATYAEKASANGRPWIREGKLAARLAGLSGKPHDPPAELPVVLDLEIQRRIAKGARQPDPHRQA
;
A
#
# COMPACT_ATOMS: atom_id res chain seq x y z
N MET A 1 30.22 -0.17 -1.18
CA MET A 1 30.04 1.28 -1.37
C MET A 1 29.38 1.60 -2.73
N SER A 2 28.49 0.75 -3.27
CA SER A 2 27.91 0.95 -4.61
C SER A 2 26.38 1.00 -4.66
N ASP A 3 25.67 0.55 -3.63
CA ASP A 3 24.20 0.40 -3.73
C ASP A 3 23.43 1.70 -3.55
N GLU A 4 24.06 2.74 -2.99
CA GLU A 4 23.40 4.01 -2.64
C GLU A 4 23.39 5.01 -3.80
N GLU A 5 24.43 4.97 -4.64
CA GLU A 5 24.56 5.77 -5.86
C GLU A 5 23.63 5.27 -6.98
N ASP A 6 23.17 4.02 -6.86
CA ASP A 6 22.28 3.36 -7.83
C ASP A 6 20.77 3.61 -7.59
N ARG A 7 20.40 4.38 -6.56
CA ARG A 7 19.00 4.67 -6.18
C ARG A 7 18.44 5.86 -6.96
N THR A 8 18.32 5.70 -8.28
CA THR A 8 17.95 6.78 -9.21
C THR A 8 16.48 6.81 -9.59
N SER A 9 15.73 5.75 -9.29
CA SER A 9 14.33 5.61 -9.70
C SER A 9 13.35 6.15 -8.65
N ASP A 10 12.22 6.69 -9.12
CA ASP A 10 11.14 7.11 -8.23
C ASP A 10 10.48 5.91 -7.55
N PRO A 11 10.04 6.03 -6.28
CA PRO A 11 9.38 4.95 -5.57
C PRO A 11 8.02 4.64 -6.19
N SER A 12 7.76 3.35 -6.42
CA SER A 12 6.48 2.87 -6.92
C SER A 12 5.33 3.15 -5.91
N PRO A 13 4.07 3.31 -6.37
CA PRO A 13 2.93 3.50 -5.47
C PRO A 13 2.78 2.38 -4.44
N ARG A 14 3.15 1.15 -4.83
CA ARG A 14 3.14 -0.03 -3.95
C ARG A 14 4.14 0.10 -2.80
N ARG A 15 5.36 0.61 -3.04
CA ARG A 15 6.33 0.87 -1.95
C ARG A 15 5.83 1.91 -0.97
N ILE A 16 5.21 2.98 -1.49
CA ILE A 16 4.64 4.05 -0.64
C ILE A 16 3.53 3.48 0.24
N GLN A 17 2.65 2.63 -0.32
CA GLN A 17 1.59 1.99 0.43
C GLN A 17 2.14 1.02 1.49
N MET A 18 3.09 0.16 1.13
CA MET A 18 3.73 -0.76 2.06
C MET A 18 4.47 -0.03 3.20
N ALA A 19 5.10 1.11 2.90
CA ALA A 19 5.70 1.97 3.93
C ALA A 19 4.66 2.51 4.92
N ARG A 20 3.45 2.87 4.45
CA ARG A 20 2.35 3.29 5.32
C ARG A 20 1.80 2.14 6.16
N GLU A 21 1.62 0.97 5.56
CA GLU A 21 1.10 -0.25 6.24
C GLU A 21 2.05 -0.73 7.34
N THR A 22 3.36 -0.66 7.09
CA THR A 22 4.40 -1.02 8.07
C THR A 22 4.65 0.06 9.13
N GLY A 23 3.96 1.20 9.06
CA GLY A 23 4.13 2.32 9.97
C GLY A 23 5.43 3.11 9.77
N PHE A 24 6.15 2.88 8.66
CA PHE A 24 7.32 3.67 8.28
C PHE A 24 6.87 5.00 7.68
N LEU A 25 6.67 6.00 8.52
CA LEU A 25 6.17 7.33 8.15
C LEU A 25 7.14 8.43 8.60
N PRO A 26 7.17 9.56 7.88
CA PRO A 26 7.92 10.73 8.31
C PRO A 26 7.26 11.36 9.53
N MET A 27 7.86 11.17 10.70
CA MET A 27 7.33 11.72 11.95
C MET A 27 7.60 13.23 12.05
N ALA A 28 6.57 13.98 12.48
CA ALA A 28 6.59 15.43 12.63
C ALA A 28 6.60 15.87 14.11
N PHE A 29 7.38 15.21 14.97
CA PHE A 29 7.33 15.41 16.43
C PHE A 29 7.44 16.88 16.85
N ALA A 30 8.38 17.61 16.25
CA ALA A 30 8.58 19.04 16.52
C ALA A 30 7.35 19.89 16.19
N LEU A 31 6.76 19.65 15.02
CA LEU A 31 5.59 20.38 14.54
C LEU A 31 4.36 20.09 15.40
N VAL A 32 4.17 18.83 15.81
CA VAL A 32 3.07 18.42 16.70
C VAL A 32 3.22 19.07 18.08
N GLN A 33 4.43 19.10 18.64
CA GLN A 33 4.69 19.78 19.93
C GLN A 33 4.52 21.30 19.83
N ALA A 34 5.05 21.92 18.77
CA ALA A 34 4.94 23.36 18.56
C ALA A 34 3.48 23.80 18.35
N SER A 35 2.69 23.01 17.61
CA SER A 35 1.27 23.27 17.43
C SER A 35 0.45 23.05 18.71
N ALA A 36 0.79 22.06 19.53
CA ALA A 36 0.18 21.90 20.85
C ALA A 36 0.47 23.09 21.77
N LEU A 37 1.70 23.63 21.75
CA LEU A 37 2.06 24.83 22.49
C LEU A 37 1.35 26.09 21.96
N PHE A 38 1.25 26.24 20.63
CA PHE A 38 0.48 27.31 20.00
C PHE A 38 -0.99 27.25 20.37
N ALA A 39 -1.59 26.06 20.31
CA ALA A 39 -2.98 25.83 20.66
C ALA A 39 -3.25 26.15 22.14
N SER A 40 -2.41 25.68 23.04
CA SER A 40 -2.59 25.91 24.47
C SER A 40 -2.47 27.39 24.82
N ILE A 41 -1.41 28.07 24.37
CA ILE A 41 -1.22 29.51 24.64
C ILE A 41 -2.31 30.33 23.92
N GLY A 42 -2.69 29.97 22.69
CA GLY A 42 -3.74 30.65 21.93
C GLY A 42 -5.12 30.53 22.58
N LEU A 43 -5.49 29.33 23.05
CA LEU A 43 -6.73 29.10 23.78
C LEU A 43 -6.72 29.78 25.15
N VAL A 44 -5.58 29.82 25.84
CA VAL A 44 -5.43 30.62 27.07
C VAL A 44 -5.57 32.11 26.77
N TYR A 45 -5.02 32.61 25.65
CA TYR A 45 -5.20 34.00 25.25
C TYR A 45 -6.67 34.34 24.96
N MET A 46 -7.43 33.41 24.37
CA MET A 46 -8.85 33.60 24.05
C MET A 46 -9.80 33.37 25.25
N ARG A 47 -9.60 32.30 26.03
CA ARG A 47 -10.49 31.86 27.12
C ARG A 47 -9.99 32.26 28.52
N GLY A 48 -8.73 32.66 28.65
CA GLY A 48 -8.12 33.10 29.92
C GLY A 48 -8.87 34.25 30.59
N PRO A 49 -9.34 35.29 29.88
CA PRO A 49 -10.14 36.34 30.49
C PRO A 49 -11.46 35.81 31.07
N ALA A 50 -12.13 34.87 30.39
CA ALA A 50 -13.34 34.23 30.90
C ALA A 50 -13.04 33.40 32.14
N LEU A 51 -11.93 32.65 32.15
CA LEU A 51 -11.47 31.89 33.32
C LEU A 51 -11.16 32.81 34.51
N ALA A 52 -10.43 33.90 34.29
CA ALA A 52 -10.06 34.84 35.35
C ALA A 52 -11.27 35.58 35.92
N THR A 53 -12.20 36.01 35.07
CA THR A 53 -13.45 36.64 35.52
C THR A 53 -14.37 35.65 36.25
N ALA A 54 -14.44 34.40 35.80
CA ALA A 54 -15.18 33.34 36.49
C ALA A 54 -14.58 33.04 37.87
N LEU A 55 -13.25 32.97 37.98
CA LEU A 55 -12.56 32.81 39.27
C LEU A 55 -12.83 33.98 40.20
N HIS A 56 -12.66 35.22 39.73
CA HIS A 56 -12.96 36.41 40.53
C HIS A 56 -14.41 36.43 41.02
N ARG A 57 -15.35 36.17 40.10
CA ARG A 57 -16.78 36.09 40.42
C ARG A 57 -17.08 34.98 41.43
N SER A 58 -16.43 33.82 41.31
CA SER A 58 -16.60 32.72 42.27
C SER A 58 -16.13 33.09 43.67
N ILE A 59 -15.03 33.85 43.77
CA ILE A 59 -14.51 34.40 45.01
C ILE A 59 -15.54 35.37 45.59
N ASP A 60 -15.94 36.41 44.84
CA ASP A 60 -16.88 37.43 45.30
C ASP A 60 -18.22 36.83 45.76
N GLU A 61 -18.80 35.92 44.97
CA GLU A 61 -20.09 35.28 45.29
C GLU A 61 -19.98 34.39 46.53
N THR A 62 -18.85 33.71 46.73
CA THR A 62 -18.62 32.89 47.92
C THR A 62 -18.45 33.76 49.16
N TRP A 63 -17.67 34.85 49.07
CA TRP A 63 -17.47 35.77 50.19
C TRP A 63 -18.76 36.51 50.56
N ALA A 64 -19.54 36.96 49.58
CA ALA A 64 -20.81 37.66 49.82
C ALA A 64 -21.84 36.78 50.57
N ARG A 65 -21.80 35.47 50.36
CA ARG A 65 -22.73 34.50 50.97
C ARG A 65 -22.17 33.81 52.22
N LEU A 66 -20.93 34.10 52.59
CA LEU A 66 -20.27 33.54 53.77
C LEU A 66 -21.08 33.76 55.08
N PRO A 67 -21.72 34.92 55.31
CA PRO A 67 -22.57 35.12 56.49
C PRO A 67 -23.79 34.18 56.53
N GLU A 68 -24.45 33.95 55.40
CA GLU A 68 -25.60 33.04 55.29
C GLU A 68 -25.19 31.58 55.55
N ILE A 69 -24.00 31.19 55.07
CA ILE A 69 -23.42 29.87 55.33
C ILE A 69 -23.12 29.71 56.83
N ALA A 70 -22.52 30.73 57.45
CA ALA A 70 -22.14 30.71 58.86
C ALA A 70 -23.34 30.64 59.81
N HIS A 71 -24.49 31.20 59.42
CA HIS A 71 -25.71 31.22 60.25
C HIS A 71 -26.62 30.01 60.00
N GLY A 72 -26.22 29.07 59.13
CA GLY A 72 -26.96 27.83 58.88
C GLY A 72 -28.31 28.02 58.20
N THR A 73 -28.57 29.18 57.59
CA THR A 73 -29.86 29.52 56.97
C THR A 73 -30.03 28.94 55.56
N ILE A 74 -29.04 28.22 55.05
CA ILE A 74 -28.98 27.71 53.68
C ILE A 74 -29.53 26.28 53.59
N THR A 75 -30.48 26.07 52.68
CA THR A 75 -31.00 24.75 52.32
C THR A 75 -30.01 23.95 51.45
N ALA A 76 -30.01 22.62 51.54
CA ALA A 76 -29.16 21.76 50.69
C ALA A 76 -29.33 22.03 49.17
N ARG A 77 -30.53 22.41 48.72
CA ARG A 77 -30.80 22.76 47.32
C ARG A 77 -30.11 24.07 46.90
N SER A 78 -30.11 25.10 47.76
CA SER A 78 -29.44 26.37 47.47
C SER A 78 -27.91 26.24 47.56
N LEU A 79 -27.40 25.39 48.46
CA LEU A 79 -25.98 25.04 48.50
C LEU A 79 -25.53 24.35 47.21
N ARG A 80 -26.30 23.37 46.72
CA ARG A 80 -26.01 22.70 45.43
C ARG A 80 -26.02 23.69 44.26
N GLY A 81 -27.00 24.59 44.21
CA GLY A 81 -27.09 25.63 43.19
C GLY A 81 -25.89 26.58 43.22
N MET A 82 -25.42 26.93 44.42
CA MET A 82 -24.22 27.76 44.62
C MET A 82 -22.97 27.07 44.10
N VAL A 83 -22.72 25.82 44.51
CA VAL A 83 -21.54 25.05 44.07
C VAL A 83 -21.54 24.89 42.54
N LEU A 84 -22.66 24.48 41.95
CA LEU A 84 -22.75 24.33 40.49
C LEU A 84 -22.62 25.67 39.75
N GLY A 85 -23.17 26.75 40.32
CA GLY A 85 -23.08 28.11 39.79
C GLY A 85 -21.65 28.67 39.80
N SER A 86 -20.84 28.31 40.79
CA SER A 86 -19.43 28.73 40.87
C SER A 86 -18.49 27.82 40.08
N VAL A 87 -18.76 26.51 40.00
CA VAL A 87 -17.88 25.55 39.33
C VAL A 87 -18.03 25.59 37.80
N MET A 88 -19.26 25.67 37.28
CA MET A 88 -19.48 25.58 35.82
C MET A 88 -18.80 26.70 35.01
N PRO A 89 -18.85 27.97 35.43
CA PRO A 89 -18.16 29.06 34.72
C PRO A 89 -16.63 28.95 34.71
N VAL A 90 -16.04 28.23 35.68
CA VAL A 90 -14.59 27.96 35.74
C VAL A 90 -14.25 26.71 34.91
N LEU A 91 -15.10 25.69 34.98
CA LEU A 91 -14.90 24.42 34.31
C LEU A 91 -14.99 24.54 32.79
N GLU A 92 -15.94 25.31 32.27
CA GLU A 92 -16.14 25.48 30.82
C GLU A 92 -14.90 26.02 30.06
N PRO A 93 -14.27 27.15 30.45
CA PRO A 93 -13.08 27.64 29.75
C PRO A 93 -11.89 26.70 29.93
N LEU A 94 -11.77 26.02 31.07
CA LEU A 94 -10.72 25.04 31.33
C LEU A 94 -10.85 23.81 30.43
N LEU A 95 -12.06 23.25 30.31
CA LEU A 95 -12.36 22.16 29.36
C LEU A 95 -12.06 22.59 27.93
N THR A 96 -12.47 23.81 27.54
CA THR A 96 -12.18 24.34 26.21
C THR A 96 -10.68 24.41 25.93
N ILE A 97 -9.87 24.86 26.89
CA ILE A 97 -8.41 24.92 26.74
C ILE A 97 -7.81 23.50 26.62
N CYS A 98 -8.17 22.58 27.52
CA CYS A 98 -7.63 21.23 27.54
C CYS A 98 -8.05 20.41 26.32
N PHE A 99 -9.36 20.28 26.08
CA PHE A 99 -9.89 19.53 24.94
C PHE A 99 -9.60 20.20 23.61
N GLY A 100 -9.65 21.53 23.54
CA GLY A 100 -9.28 22.25 22.33
C GLY A 100 -7.82 22.01 21.95
N THR A 101 -6.91 22.04 22.92
CA THR A 101 -5.49 21.71 22.70
C THR A 101 -5.32 20.26 22.23
N LEU A 102 -6.00 19.31 22.90
CA LEU A 102 -5.97 17.90 22.52
C LEU A 102 -6.46 17.68 21.09
N VAL A 103 -7.58 18.30 20.71
CA VAL A 103 -8.16 18.20 19.37
C VAL A 103 -7.21 18.78 18.33
N ILE A 104 -6.64 19.97 18.55
CA ILE A 104 -5.69 20.58 17.60
C ILE A 104 -4.45 19.71 17.46
N MET A 105 -3.88 19.22 18.56
CA MET A 105 -2.72 18.32 18.55
C MET A 105 -3.03 17.04 17.76
N LEU A 106 -4.20 16.44 17.99
CA LEU A 106 -4.64 15.23 17.27
C LEU A 106 -4.80 15.52 15.77
N VAL A 107 -5.42 16.63 15.39
CA VAL A 107 -5.61 17.01 13.98
C VAL A 107 -4.26 17.21 13.27
N VAL A 108 -3.30 17.90 13.90
CA VAL A 108 -1.95 18.09 13.34
C VAL A 108 -1.18 16.76 13.26
N HIS A 109 -1.32 15.90 14.27
CA HIS A 109 -0.72 14.57 14.25
C HIS A 109 -1.29 13.70 13.13
N GLN A 110 -2.61 13.70 12.94
CA GLN A 110 -3.26 12.93 11.88
C GLN A 110 -2.97 13.49 10.47
N SER A 111 -2.89 14.82 10.31
CA SER A 111 -2.57 15.44 9.03
C SER A 111 -1.13 15.18 8.59
N THR A 112 -0.19 15.10 9.54
CA THR A 112 1.23 14.81 9.25
C THR A 112 1.49 13.33 8.97
N THR A 113 0.75 12.43 9.63
CA THR A 113 0.83 10.98 9.39
C THR A 113 -0.04 10.52 8.20
N GLY A 114 -0.95 11.37 7.71
CA GLY A 114 -1.85 11.03 6.61
C GLY A 114 -2.95 10.05 7.02
N GLY A 115 -3.33 10.03 8.30
CA GLY A 115 -4.38 9.15 8.83
C GLY A 115 -4.00 7.68 8.91
N SER A 116 -2.70 7.37 8.96
CA SER A 116 -2.22 5.99 9.06
C SER A 116 -2.58 5.39 10.42
N TRP A 117 -3.28 4.25 10.41
CA TRP A 117 -3.55 3.47 11.60
C TRP A 117 -2.88 2.10 11.45
N THR A 118 -1.83 1.85 12.22
CA THR A 118 -1.02 0.63 12.15
C THR A 118 -1.04 -0.11 13.49
N PRO A 119 -2.08 -0.94 13.74
CA PRO A 119 -2.29 -1.57 15.04
C PRO A 119 -1.19 -2.57 15.41
N GLU A 120 -0.47 -3.10 14.42
CA GLU A 120 0.68 -3.99 14.64
C GLU A 120 1.80 -3.34 15.47
N LEU A 121 1.94 -2.01 15.42
CA LEU A 121 2.93 -1.28 16.23
C LEU A 121 2.48 -1.07 17.69
N ALA A 122 1.21 -1.32 18.02
CA ALA A 122 0.73 -1.22 19.40
C ALA A 122 1.11 -2.45 20.25
N LEU A 123 1.54 -3.54 19.60
CA LEU A 123 1.98 -4.75 20.28
C LEU A 123 3.42 -4.59 20.81
N PRO A 124 3.70 -5.01 22.07
CA PRO A 124 5.04 -4.90 22.64
C PRO A 124 6.01 -5.81 21.89
N ASN A 125 6.97 -5.22 21.16
CA ASN A 125 8.02 -5.99 20.51
C ASN A 125 9.17 -6.23 21.49
N LEU A 126 9.10 -7.33 22.24
CA LEU A 126 10.11 -7.73 23.22
C LEU A 126 11.51 -7.87 22.60
N GLY A 127 11.61 -8.19 21.31
CA GLY A 127 12.87 -8.25 20.58
C GLY A 127 13.63 -6.92 20.50
N ARG A 128 12.94 -5.77 20.67
CA ARG A 128 13.58 -4.44 20.76
C ARG A 128 14.21 -4.17 22.12
N LEU A 129 13.74 -4.81 23.19
CA LEU A 129 14.29 -4.66 24.55
C LEU A 129 15.58 -5.45 24.74
N PHE A 130 15.72 -6.60 24.06
CA PHE A 130 16.90 -7.49 24.16
C PHE A 130 17.96 -7.24 23.09
N LYS A 131 17.74 -6.30 22.18
CA LYS A 131 18.75 -5.87 21.21
C LYS A 131 19.80 -5.01 21.94
N SER A 132 20.94 -5.62 22.25
CA SER A 132 22.16 -4.93 22.72
C SER A 132 22.72 -3.92 21.71
N SER A 133 22.08 -3.78 20.54
CA SER A 133 22.35 -2.77 19.53
C SER A 133 21.86 -1.37 19.87
N LEU A 134 21.28 -1.10 21.05
CA LEU A 134 21.08 0.28 21.52
C LEU A 134 22.38 1.12 21.49
N PHE A 135 23.56 0.48 21.50
CA PHE A 135 24.86 1.12 21.24
C PHE A 135 25.52 0.76 19.89
N ALA A 136 24.98 -0.19 19.12
CA ALA A 136 25.55 -0.63 17.84
C ALA A 136 24.75 -0.15 16.60
N GLU A 137 23.47 0.22 16.76
CA GLU A 137 22.56 0.61 15.66
C GLU A 137 22.66 2.08 15.23
N GLU A 138 23.61 2.85 15.76
CA GLU A 138 24.05 4.12 15.15
C GLU A 138 25.38 4.00 14.37
N GLY A 139 26.08 2.87 14.47
CA GLY A 139 27.38 2.63 13.83
C GLY A 139 27.38 1.63 12.66
N GLY A 140 26.27 0.94 12.42
CA GLY A 140 26.24 -0.26 11.55
C GLY A 140 25.45 -0.16 10.24
N SER A 141 25.16 1.04 9.75
CA SER A 141 24.74 1.24 8.36
C SER A 141 25.06 2.68 7.96
N SER A 142 25.74 2.82 6.83
CA SER A 142 26.27 4.06 6.24
C SER A 142 25.15 5.03 5.81
N ASN A 143 24.24 5.39 6.71
CA ASN A 143 23.13 6.29 6.44
C ASN A 143 23.08 7.39 7.48
N LYS A 144 24.21 8.11 7.58
CA LYS A 144 24.29 9.35 8.34
C LYS A 144 23.24 10.30 7.73
N PRO A 145 22.30 10.86 8.52
CA PRO A 145 21.50 11.95 8.00
C PRO A 145 22.44 13.01 7.41
N PRO A 146 22.12 13.57 6.23
CA PRO A 146 22.95 14.57 5.56
C PRO A 146 23.27 15.67 6.55
N ILE A 147 24.45 16.25 6.36
CA ILE A 147 25.06 17.23 7.27
C ILE A 147 24.05 18.35 7.62
N ALA A 148 23.20 18.75 6.67
CA ALA A 148 22.13 19.72 6.87
C ALA A 148 21.08 19.28 7.92
N HIS A 149 20.63 18.02 7.91
CA HIS A 149 19.69 17.49 8.90
C HIS A 149 20.31 17.45 10.29
N ARG A 150 21.60 17.06 10.38
CA ARG A 150 22.34 16.98 11.65
C ARG A 150 22.63 18.36 12.27
N ILE A 151 22.98 19.35 11.45
CA ILE A 151 23.21 20.74 11.90
C ILE A 151 21.89 21.40 12.31
N LEU A 152 20.82 21.19 11.53
CA LEU A 152 19.51 21.78 11.81
C LEU A 152 18.95 21.26 13.16
N LEU A 153 18.95 19.94 13.35
CA LEU A 153 18.41 19.31 14.56
C LEU A 153 19.33 19.46 15.77
N GLY A 154 20.65 19.37 15.58
CA GLY A 154 21.62 19.40 16.67
C GLY A 154 21.92 20.80 17.20
N ILE A 155 21.88 21.83 16.35
CA ILE A 155 22.35 23.18 16.70
C ILE A 155 21.25 24.23 16.53
N LEU A 156 20.56 24.26 15.38
CA LEU A 156 19.60 25.33 15.10
C LEU A 156 18.37 25.26 16.01
N ARG A 157 17.88 24.06 16.30
CA ARG A 157 16.72 23.85 17.16
C ARG A 157 16.91 24.34 18.60
N PRO A 158 17.94 23.90 19.36
CA PRO A 158 18.18 24.44 20.69
C PRO A 158 18.43 25.93 20.64
N LEU A 159 19.19 26.43 19.66
CA LEU A 159 19.46 27.87 19.53
C LEU A 159 18.18 28.68 19.31
N ALA A 160 17.25 28.22 18.47
CA ALA A 160 15.97 28.88 18.24
C ALA A 160 15.09 28.89 19.49
N ILE A 161 15.09 27.79 20.27
CA ILE A 161 14.39 27.72 21.56
C ILE A 161 15.01 28.71 22.55
N PHE A 162 16.34 28.73 22.68
CA PHE A 162 17.05 29.66 23.57
C PHE A 162 16.82 31.11 23.18
N ALA A 163 16.91 31.44 21.88
CA ALA A 163 16.67 32.78 21.38
C ALA A 163 15.22 33.23 21.59
N GLY A 164 14.24 32.34 21.33
CA GLY A 164 12.83 32.61 21.60
C GLY A 164 12.55 32.87 23.09
N CYS A 165 13.07 32.00 23.97
CA CYS A 165 12.95 32.17 25.42
C CYS A 165 13.59 33.48 25.90
N ALA A 166 14.80 33.78 25.41
CA ALA A 166 15.50 35.03 25.74
C ALA A 166 14.70 36.26 25.27
N LEU A 167 14.13 36.22 24.06
CA LEU A 167 13.30 37.30 23.52
C LEU A 167 12.05 37.52 24.38
N VAL A 168 11.36 36.44 24.79
CA VAL A 168 10.22 36.56 25.70
C VAL A 168 10.61 37.17 27.03
N VAL A 169 11.71 36.72 27.63
CA VAL A 169 12.20 37.29 28.89
C VAL A 169 12.53 38.78 28.74
N LEU A 170 13.18 39.17 27.64
CA LEU A 170 13.50 40.58 27.35
C LEU A 170 12.24 41.43 27.16
N VAL A 171 11.25 40.92 26.43
CA VAL A 171 9.94 41.58 26.26
C VAL A 171 9.24 41.72 27.61
N LEU A 172 9.16 40.64 28.38
CA LEU A 172 8.49 40.63 29.69
C LEU A 172 9.17 41.63 30.62
N ARG A 173 10.50 41.66 30.64
CA ARG A 173 11.30 42.60 31.41
C ARG A 173 11.09 44.05 30.96
N SER A 174 11.05 44.31 29.66
CA SER A 174 10.83 45.66 29.11
C SER A 174 9.40 46.17 29.36
N ARG A 175 8.43 45.26 29.49
CA ARG A 175 7.01 45.57 29.72
C ARG A 175 6.59 45.46 31.18
N TRP A 176 7.44 44.90 32.05
CA TRP A 176 7.32 45.03 33.49
C TRP A 176 7.63 46.48 33.89
N SER A 177 6.67 47.36 33.62
CA SER A 177 6.49 48.53 34.46
C SER A 177 6.00 48.02 35.82
N PRO A 178 6.49 48.54 36.95
CA PRO A 178 5.80 48.41 38.22
C PRO A 178 4.34 48.81 37.97
N VAL A 179 3.41 47.94 38.33
CA VAL A 179 1.98 48.29 38.34
C VAL A 179 1.89 49.55 39.18
N PRO A 180 1.45 50.70 38.62
CA PRO A 180 1.27 51.88 39.43
C PRO A 180 0.23 51.50 40.48
N THR A 181 0.64 51.52 41.75
CA THR A 181 -0.25 51.40 42.90
C THR A 181 -1.09 52.67 42.94
N SER A 182 -2.04 52.79 42.03
CA SER A 182 -3.08 53.82 42.11
C SER A 182 -4.07 53.36 43.17
N ASP A 183 -4.27 54.20 44.19
CA ASP A 183 -5.25 54.02 45.28
C ASP A 183 -6.73 53.95 44.81
N ASP A 184 -6.98 54.00 43.50
CA ASP A 184 -8.31 53.99 42.91
C ASP A 184 -8.85 52.57 42.66
N HIS A 185 -9.91 52.28 43.41
CA HIS A 185 -11.01 51.32 43.20
C HIS A 185 -10.72 50.03 42.40
N THR A 186 -10.61 48.95 43.17
CA THR A 186 -10.52 47.49 42.90
C THR A 186 -10.90 46.92 41.52
N HIS A 187 -11.85 47.51 40.78
CA HIS A 187 -12.34 46.96 39.50
C HIS A 187 -11.50 47.38 38.29
N ASP A 188 -10.94 48.59 38.28
CA ASP A 188 -10.13 49.08 37.16
C ASP A 188 -8.69 48.54 37.22
N ALA A 189 -8.22 48.23 38.43
CA ALA A 189 -6.97 47.50 38.66
C ALA A 189 -7.00 46.09 38.06
N LEU A 190 -8.08 45.32 38.26
CA LEU A 190 -8.19 43.97 37.70
C LEU A 190 -8.25 43.99 36.17
N ARG A 191 -9.03 44.91 35.59
CA ARG A 191 -9.13 45.05 34.13
C ARG A 191 -7.80 45.43 33.50
N SER A 192 -7.05 46.36 34.12
CA SER A 192 -5.74 46.73 33.62
C SER A 192 -4.76 45.56 33.71
N VAL A 193 -4.70 44.81 34.83
CA VAL A 193 -3.85 43.62 34.96
C VAL A 193 -4.21 42.55 33.92
N LEU A 194 -5.49 42.28 33.69
CA LEU A 194 -5.95 41.32 32.68
C LEU A 194 -5.59 41.76 31.25
N GLN A 195 -5.69 43.05 30.94
CA GLN A 195 -5.31 43.59 29.64
C GLN A 195 -3.79 43.49 29.41
N HIS A 196 -2.97 43.85 30.41
CA HIS A 196 -1.51 43.70 30.35
C HIS A 196 -1.08 42.24 30.24
N GLY A 197 -1.71 41.34 31.02
CA GLY A 197 -1.51 39.89 30.95
C GLY A 197 -1.87 39.33 29.56
N ARG A 198 -2.98 39.79 28.97
CA ARG A 198 -3.40 39.36 27.64
C ARG A 198 -2.41 39.82 26.55
N VAL A 199 -1.98 41.07 26.57
CA VAL A 199 -1.01 41.59 25.59
C VAL A 199 0.35 40.89 25.71
N SER A 200 0.84 40.66 26.93
CA SER A 200 2.09 39.93 27.16
C SER A 200 2.02 38.46 26.73
N LEU A 201 0.91 37.77 27.01
CA LEU A 201 0.66 36.41 26.52
C LEU A 201 0.56 36.36 24.99
N GLY A 202 -0.12 37.33 24.37
CA GLY A 202 -0.24 37.40 22.91
C GLY A 202 1.10 37.63 22.22
N LEU A 203 1.97 38.45 22.81
CA LEU A 203 3.30 38.70 22.28
C LEU A 203 4.24 37.50 22.52
N GLY A 204 4.13 36.83 23.68
CA GLY A 204 4.81 35.57 23.95
C GLY A 204 4.40 34.44 23.00
N LEU A 205 3.10 34.36 22.66
CA LEU A 205 2.58 33.44 21.64
C LEU A 205 3.30 33.71 20.31
N ALA A 206 3.21 34.92 19.78
CA ALA A 206 3.78 35.26 18.47
C ALA A 206 5.30 35.01 18.41
N THR A 207 6.02 35.34 19.48
CA THR A 207 7.50 35.25 19.49
C THR A 207 8.04 33.85 19.73
N LEU A 208 7.38 33.00 20.52
CA LEU A 208 7.84 31.62 20.78
C LEU A 208 7.32 30.64 19.75
N THR A 209 6.02 30.68 19.48
CA THR A 209 5.37 29.57 18.81
C THR A 209 5.51 29.64 17.29
N LEU A 210 5.50 30.83 16.68
CA LEU A 210 5.68 30.96 15.24
C LEU A 210 7.06 30.45 14.77
N PRO A 211 8.20 30.79 15.41
CA PRO A 211 9.48 30.22 15.03
C PRO A 211 9.54 28.70 15.21
N LEU A 212 8.95 28.17 16.29
CA LEU A 212 8.92 26.72 16.55
C LEU A 212 8.06 25.96 15.55
N ILE A 213 6.91 26.53 15.15
CA ILE A 213 6.09 25.97 14.08
C ILE A 213 6.85 25.99 12.76
N CYS A 214 7.50 27.10 12.42
CA CYS A 214 8.30 27.23 11.20
C CYS A 214 9.44 26.20 11.18
N LEU A 215 10.19 26.09 12.27
CA LEU A 215 11.26 25.10 12.43
C LEU A 215 10.72 23.67 12.33
N GLY A 216 9.60 23.38 12.99
CA GLY A 216 8.95 22.08 12.94
C GLY A 216 8.45 21.72 11.53
N ALA A 217 7.99 22.70 10.76
CA ALA A 217 7.59 22.52 9.37
C ALA A 217 8.79 22.23 8.47
N VAL A 218 9.92 22.93 8.66
CA VAL A 218 11.18 22.65 7.94
C VAL A 218 11.69 21.25 8.28
N GLU A 219 11.68 20.86 9.57
CA GLU A 219 12.07 19.52 10.00
C GLU A 219 11.18 18.45 9.37
N TYR A 220 9.86 18.67 9.34
CA TYR A 220 8.93 17.76 8.67
C TYR A 220 9.19 17.67 7.17
N ALA A 221 9.43 18.79 6.49
CA ALA A 221 9.75 18.80 5.06
C ALA A 221 11.04 18.03 4.76
N LEU A 222 12.08 18.22 5.57
CA LEU A 222 13.30 17.44 5.43
C LEU A 222 13.05 15.97 5.72
N ASN A 223 12.37 15.62 6.81
CA ASN A 223 12.02 14.22 7.12
C ASN A 223 11.19 13.58 5.99
N ARG A 224 10.32 14.35 5.32
CA ARG A 224 9.54 13.92 4.15
C ARG A 224 10.45 13.59 2.97
N VAL A 225 11.41 14.46 2.65
CA VAL A 225 12.40 14.22 1.58
C VAL A 225 13.22 12.98 1.88
N HIS A 226 13.77 12.87 3.10
CA HIS A 226 14.53 11.70 3.53
C HIS A 226 13.74 10.40 3.47
N TRP A 227 12.47 10.46 3.86
CA TRP A 227 11.57 9.31 3.77
C TRP A 227 11.37 8.88 2.31
N PHE A 228 11.16 9.84 1.39
CA PHE A 228 11.09 9.55 -0.04
C PHE A 228 12.39 8.95 -0.59
N ASP A 229 13.54 9.51 -0.21
CA ASP A 229 14.85 9.02 -0.65
C ASP A 229 15.12 7.59 -0.17
N ARG A 230 14.66 7.24 1.04
CA ARG A 230 14.73 5.87 1.57
C ARG A 230 13.83 4.89 0.82
N LEU A 231 12.76 5.36 0.19
CA LEU A 231 11.86 4.53 -0.61
C LEU A 231 12.35 4.32 -2.04
N ARG A 232 13.27 5.17 -2.54
CA ARG A 232 13.81 5.02 -3.90
C ARG A 232 14.43 3.64 -4.07
N PRO A 233 13.95 2.82 -5.03
CA PRO A 233 14.60 1.56 -5.36
C PRO A 233 15.95 1.81 -6.06
N SER A 234 16.86 0.85 -5.94
CA SER A 234 17.94 0.72 -6.92
C SER A 234 17.39 0.27 -8.27
N SER A 235 18.14 0.52 -9.35
CA SER A 235 17.76 0.12 -10.72
C SER A 235 17.35 -1.36 -10.82
N ASP A 236 18.09 -2.26 -10.17
CA ASP A 236 17.79 -3.70 -10.10
C ASP A 236 16.54 -4.02 -9.29
N GLN A 237 16.31 -3.32 -8.17
CA GLN A 237 15.10 -3.49 -7.37
C GLN A 237 13.86 -3.03 -8.12
N ALA A 238 13.94 -1.91 -8.85
CA ALA A 238 12.85 -1.40 -9.66
C ALA A 238 12.44 -2.42 -10.75
N ARG A 239 13.42 -3.01 -11.45
CA ARG A 239 13.17 -4.07 -12.43
C ARG A 239 12.52 -5.31 -11.83
N ARG A 240 12.94 -5.71 -10.62
CA ARG A 240 12.32 -6.84 -9.90
C ARG A 240 10.88 -6.55 -9.52
N GLU A 241 10.57 -5.35 -9.03
CA GLU A 241 9.20 -4.95 -8.72
C GLU A 241 8.30 -4.96 -9.96
N THR A 242 8.77 -4.43 -11.09
CA THR A 242 8.01 -4.49 -12.34
C THR A 242 7.73 -5.93 -12.74
N ARG A 243 8.73 -6.83 -12.63
CA ARG A 243 8.56 -8.26 -12.91
C ARG A 243 7.57 -8.94 -11.96
N GLU A 244 7.55 -8.57 -10.68
CA GLU A 244 6.59 -9.11 -9.72
C GLU A 244 5.16 -8.65 -10.00
N ILE A 245 4.98 -7.39 -10.42
CA ILE A 245 3.66 -6.81 -10.70
C ILE A 245 3.11 -7.31 -12.04
N GLU A 246 3.91 -7.29 -13.11
CA GLU A 246 3.49 -7.70 -14.45
C GLU A 246 3.50 -9.23 -14.65
N GLY A 247 4.16 -9.94 -13.72
CA GLY A 247 4.46 -11.35 -13.85
C GLY A 247 5.61 -11.60 -14.83
N ASP A 248 6.29 -12.73 -14.65
CA ASP A 248 7.41 -13.08 -15.54
C ASP A 248 6.91 -13.31 -16.97
N VAL A 249 7.51 -12.59 -17.92
CA VAL A 249 7.28 -12.81 -19.36
C VAL A 249 7.59 -14.26 -19.73
N GLU A 250 8.55 -14.90 -19.07
CA GLU A 250 8.84 -16.31 -19.26
C GLU A 250 7.69 -17.21 -18.84
N TRP A 251 7.03 -16.94 -17.70
CA TRP A 251 5.86 -17.69 -17.25
C TRP A 251 4.69 -17.50 -18.20
N LYS A 252 4.48 -16.28 -18.73
CA LYS A 252 3.46 -16.02 -19.76
C LYS A 252 3.75 -16.82 -21.04
N ARG A 253 5.00 -16.85 -21.51
CA ARG A 253 5.43 -17.63 -22.69
C ARG A 253 5.32 -19.15 -22.44
N LYS A 254 5.75 -19.65 -21.27
CA LYS A 254 5.61 -21.07 -20.88
C LYS A 254 4.15 -21.48 -20.84
N ARG A 255 3.28 -20.66 -20.22
CA ARG A 255 1.83 -20.88 -20.19
C ARG A 255 1.24 -20.95 -21.60
N GLN A 256 1.58 -20.01 -22.48
CA GLN A 256 1.10 -20.02 -23.87
C GLN A 256 1.56 -21.27 -24.64
N LYS A 257 2.82 -21.69 -24.46
CA LYS A 257 3.34 -22.94 -25.06
C LYS A 257 2.57 -24.16 -24.56
N LEU A 258 2.34 -24.26 -23.25
CA LEU A 258 1.59 -25.36 -22.64
C LEU A 258 0.14 -25.41 -23.15
N VAL A 259 -0.55 -24.26 -23.19
CA VAL A 259 -1.92 -24.18 -23.73
C VAL A 259 -1.98 -24.61 -25.19
N ARG A 260 -0.99 -24.23 -26.00
CA ARG A 260 -0.90 -24.67 -27.41
C ARG A 260 -0.70 -26.18 -27.51
N GLN A 261 0.17 -26.76 -26.68
CA GLN A 261 0.39 -28.21 -26.64
C GLN A 261 -0.88 -28.96 -26.24
N ILE A 262 -1.57 -28.55 -25.18
CA ILE A 262 -2.84 -29.16 -24.74
C ILE A 262 -3.89 -29.13 -25.86
N ARG A 263 -4.04 -28.00 -26.55
CA ARG A 263 -4.98 -27.88 -27.68
C ARG A 263 -4.61 -28.80 -28.85
N GLN A 264 -3.32 -28.92 -29.16
CA GLN A 264 -2.84 -29.83 -30.21
C GLN A 264 -3.09 -31.29 -29.85
N THR A 265 -2.82 -31.69 -28.60
CA THR A 265 -3.09 -33.05 -28.12
C THR A 265 -4.58 -33.36 -28.17
N ALA A 266 -5.44 -32.46 -27.68
CA ALA A 266 -6.89 -32.62 -27.70
C ALA A 266 -7.45 -32.71 -29.13
N ALA A 267 -6.92 -31.92 -30.07
CA ALA A 267 -7.30 -32.00 -31.48
C ALA A 267 -6.92 -33.34 -32.11
N ILE A 268 -5.73 -33.87 -31.81
CA ILE A 268 -5.31 -35.21 -32.26
C ILE A 268 -6.23 -36.28 -31.64
N ASP A 269 -6.58 -36.17 -30.35
CA ASP A 269 -7.48 -37.12 -29.68
C ASP A 269 -8.86 -37.19 -30.32
N ALA A 270 -9.47 -36.03 -30.57
CA ALA A 270 -10.75 -35.94 -31.29
C ALA A 270 -10.65 -36.57 -32.68
N LEU A 271 -9.55 -36.31 -33.40
CA LEU A 271 -9.34 -36.88 -34.73
C LEU A 271 -9.22 -38.42 -34.68
N VAL A 272 -8.47 -38.97 -33.73
CA VAL A 272 -8.29 -40.42 -33.56
C VAL A 272 -9.60 -41.12 -33.19
N ALA A 273 -10.47 -40.46 -32.42
CA ALA A 273 -11.78 -41.00 -32.06
C ALA A 273 -12.66 -41.29 -33.29
N ASP A 274 -12.67 -40.38 -34.27
CA ASP A 274 -13.46 -40.52 -35.51
C ASP A 274 -12.79 -41.39 -36.59
N THR A 275 -11.56 -41.84 -36.37
CA THR A 275 -10.76 -42.56 -37.37
C THR A 275 -11.16 -44.03 -37.48
N ALA A 276 -11.47 -44.50 -38.69
CA ALA A 276 -11.67 -45.90 -39.01
C ALA A 276 -10.37 -46.59 -39.47
N VAL A 277 -9.59 -45.93 -40.34
CA VAL A 277 -8.31 -46.44 -40.86
C VAL A 277 -7.33 -45.28 -41.04
N VAL A 278 -6.05 -45.49 -40.73
CA VAL A 278 -4.98 -44.51 -40.98
C VAL A 278 -4.10 -44.95 -42.15
N VAL A 279 -3.88 -44.05 -43.12
CA VAL A 279 -2.90 -44.30 -44.19
C VAL A 279 -1.71 -43.35 -44.02
N VAL A 280 -0.54 -43.91 -43.75
CA VAL A 280 0.70 -43.18 -43.44
C VAL A 280 1.59 -43.15 -44.67
N GLY A 281 2.02 -41.96 -45.08
CA GLY A 281 3.00 -41.74 -46.13
C GLY A 281 4.45 -41.85 -45.63
N THR A 282 5.41 -41.99 -46.56
CA THR A 282 6.85 -42.06 -46.25
C THR A 282 7.61 -40.84 -46.80
N GLY A 283 8.43 -40.18 -45.99
CA GLY A 283 9.35 -39.10 -46.42
C GLY A 283 9.23 -37.77 -45.65
N PHE A 284 10.08 -36.79 -46.00
CA PHE A 284 10.34 -35.50 -45.30
C PHE A 284 9.10 -34.61 -45.01
N SER A 285 7.96 -34.90 -45.62
CA SER A 285 6.67 -34.32 -45.27
C SER A 285 5.78 -35.41 -44.68
N GLY A 286 5.89 -35.65 -43.38
CA GLY A 286 5.03 -36.63 -42.69
C GLY A 286 3.57 -36.38 -43.06
N LEU A 287 2.95 -37.32 -43.78
CA LEU A 287 1.60 -37.22 -44.32
C LEU A 287 0.80 -38.39 -43.77
N SER A 288 -0.28 -38.12 -43.05
CA SER A 288 -1.20 -39.15 -42.59
C SER A 288 -2.61 -38.76 -43.00
N VAL A 289 -3.28 -39.66 -43.70
CA VAL A 289 -4.66 -39.46 -44.16
C VAL A 289 -5.59 -40.26 -43.26
N GLN A 290 -6.54 -39.56 -42.66
CA GLN A 290 -7.63 -40.14 -41.89
C GLN A 290 -8.70 -40.67 -42.85
N LEU A 291 -9.08 -41.93 -42.67
CA LEU A 291 -10.29 -42.48 -43.29
C LEU A 291 -11.36 -42.66 -42.22
N VAL A 292 -12.56 -42.18 -42.50
CA VAL A 292 -13.74 -42.26 -41.63
C VAL A 292 -14.75 -43.18 -42.30
N ARG A 293 -15.60 -43.84 -41.51
CA ARG A 293 -16.70 -44.64 -42.05
C ARG A 293 -17.89 -43.74 -42.38
N GLY A 294 -18.23 -43.65 -43.66
CA GLY A 294 -19.40 -42.89 -44.12
C GLY A 294 -20.71 -43.56 -43.73
N ARG A 295 -21.82 -42.81 -43.88
CA ARG A 295 -23.19 -43.29 -43.58
C ARG A 295 -23.59 -44.56 -44.34
N ASN A 296 -22.99 -44.76 -45.51
CA ASN A 296 -23.24 -45.89 -46.40
C ASN A 296 -22.39 -47.13 -46.06
N GLY A 297 -21.68 -47.12 -44.91
CA GLY A 297 -20.79 -48.19 -44.47
C GLY A 297 -19.40 -48.23 -45.15
N ARG A 298 -19.23 -47.43 -46.21
CA ARG A 298 -18.00 -47.30 -47.01
C ARG A 298 -17.00 -46.34 -46.39
N LEU A 299 -15.71 -46.49 -46.71
CA LEU A 299 -14.68 -45.57 -46.25
C LEU A 299 -14.75 -44.24 -47.03
N ALA A 300 -14.48 -43.14 -46.34
CA ALA A 300 -14.39 -41.81 -46.91
C ALA A 300 -13.14 -41.11 -46.38
N VAL A 301 -12.55 -40.23 -47.21
CA VAL A 301 -11.38 -39.42 -46.81
C VAL A 301 -11.87 -38.31 -45.89
N GLY A 302 -11.40 -38.36 -44.64
CA GLY A 302 -11.65 -37.32 -43.63
C GLY A 302 -10.61 -36.21 -43.75
N GLN A 303 -9.74 -36.08 -42.74
CA GLN A 303 -8.70 -35.06 -42.75
C GLN A 303 -7.34 -35.55 -43.23
N VAL A 304 -6.61 -34.66 -43.90
CA VAL A 304 -5.22 -34.85 -44.30
C VAL A 304 -4.31 -34.09 -43.33
N ILE A 305 -3.49 -34.81 -42.59
CA ILE A 305 -2.56 -34.24 -41.62
C ILE A 305 -1.15 -34.23 -42.23
N ARG A 306 -0.46 -33.10 -42.11
CA ARG A 306 0.87 -32.89 -42.68
C ARG A 306 1.87 -32.43 -41.61
N GLY A 307 3.15 -32.68 -41.87
CA GLY A 307 4.28 -32.25 -41.03
C GLY A 307 4.49 -33.13 -39.81
N SER A 308 5.08 -32.56 -38.74
CA SER A 308 5.41 -33.30 -37.52
C SER A 308 4.19 -33.90 -36.82
N MET A 309 3.01 -33.30 -36.98
CA MET A 309 1.77 -33.82 -36.39
C MET A 309 1.29 -35.14 -37.01
N ALA A 310 1.68 -35.45 -38.25
CA ALA A 310 1.25 -36.68 -38.92
C ALA A 310 1.85 -37.93 -38.28
N ALA A 311 3.10 -37.85 -37.81
CA ALA A 311 3.76 -38.94 -37.11
C ALA A 311 3.08 -39.18 -35.75
N THR A 312 2.87 -38.12 -34.96
CA THR A 312 2.20 -38.20 -33.65
C THR A 312 0.76 -38.72 -33.77
N TYR A 313 0.03 -38.31 -34.80
CA TYR A 313 -1.32 -38.85 -35.05
C TYR A 313 -1.28 -40.34 -35.41
N ALA A 314 -0.38 -40.76 -36.30
CA ALA A 314 -0.26 -42.16 -36.71
C ALA A 314 0.11 -43.07 -35.52
N GLU A 315 1.03 -42.62 -34.68
CA GLU A 315 1.43 -43.31 -33.45
C GLU A 315 0.25 -43.44 -32.48
N LYS A 316 -0.47 -42.34 -32.22
CA LYS A 316 -1.62 -42.35 -31.31
C LYS A 316 -2.79 -43.17 -31.84
N ALA A 317 -3.02 -43.19 -33.14
CA ALA A 317 -4.02 -44.03 -33.77
C ALA A 317 -3.67 -45.53 -33.69
N SER A 318 -2.39 -45.88 -33.89
CA SER A 318 -1.90 -47.25 -33.70
C SER A 318 -2.05 -47.71 -32.24
N ALA A 319 -1.70 -46.85 -31.28
CA ALA A 319 -1.84 -47.14 -29.85
C ALA A 319 -3.31 -47.36 -29.43
N ASN A 320 -4.26 -46.66 -30.07
CA ASN A 320 -5.70 -46.86 -29.87
C ASN A 320 -6.29 -48.03 -30.70
N GLY A 321 -5.44 -48.89 -31.26
CA GLY A 321 -5.86 -50.10 -31.99
C GLY A 321 -6.52 -49.83 -33.34
N ARG A 322 -6.33 -48.63 -33.94
CA ARG A 322 -6.86 -48.34 -35.28
C ARG A 322 -5.98 -49.01 -36.34
N PRO A 323 -6.57 -49.70 -37.33
CA PRO A 323 -5.80 -50.31 -38.41
C PRO A 323 -5.08 -49.24 -39.23
N TRP A 324 -3.81 -49.49 -39.56
CA TRP A 324 -2.96 -48.55 -40.29
C TRP A 324 -2.25 -49.22 -41.48
N ILE A 325 -1.97 -48.43 -42.51
CA ILE A 325 -1.29 -48.87 -43.74
C ILE A 325 -0.14 -47.91 -44.05
N ARG A 326 1.06 -48.42 -44.30
CA ARG A 326 2.23 -47.62 -44.69
C ARG A 326 2.45 -47.65 -46.19
N GLU A 327 2.02 -46.61 -46.89
CA GLU A 327 2.19 -46.53 -48.35
C GLU A 327 2.16 -45.09 -48.85
N GLY A 328 3.34 -44.55 -49.20
CA GLY A 328 3.49 -43.15 -49.65
C GLY A 328 2.65 -42.79 -50.87
N LYS A 329 2.60 -43.67 -51.87
CA LYS A 329 1.84 -43.42 -53.11
C LYS A 329 0.32 -43.41 -52.86
N LEU A 330 -0.17 -44.29 -51.98
CA LEU A 330 -1.59 -44.33 -51.61
C LEU A 330 -1.98 -43.11 -50.78
N ALA A 331 -1.17 -42.74 -49.77
CA ALA A 331 -1.38 -41.55 -48.96
C ALA A 331 -1.44 -40.27 -49.80
N ALA A 332 -0.54 -40.12 -50.79
CA ALA A 332 -0.54 -38.97 -51.70
C ALA A 332 -1.78 -38.93 -52.61
N ARG A 333 -2.23 -40.09 -53.12
CA ARG A 333 -3.47 -40.18 -53.91
C ARG A 333 -4.70 -39.82 -53.08
N LEU A 334 -4.80 -40.35 -51.87
CA LEU A 334 -5.89 -40.03 -50.95
C LEU A 334 -5.90 -38.56 -50.54
N ALA A 335 -4.72 -37.96 -50.35
CA ALA A 335 -4.59 -36.54 -50.06
C ALA A 335 -5.06 -35.64 -51.23
N GLY A 336 -4.95 -36.12 -52.47
CA GLY A 336 -5.47 -35.42 -53.65
C GLY A 336 -6.99 -35.55 -53.81
N LEU A 337 -7.62 -36.54 -53.16
CA LEU A 337 -9.07 -36.74 -53.14
C LEU A 337 -9.75 -36.02 -51.96
N SER A 338 -8.98 -35.46 -51.04
CA SER A 338 -9.49 -34.70 -49.90
C SER A 338 -10.08 -33.36 -50.37
N GLY A 339 -11.28 -33.04 -49.89
CA GLY A 339 -11.84 -31.68 -49.95
C GLY A 339 -11.05 -30.70 -49.07
N LYS A 340 -11.50 -29.44 -49.06
CA LYS A 340 -10.94 -28.42 -48.14
C LYS A 340 -11.20 -28.85 -46.69
N PRO A 341 -10.39 -28.39 -45.72
CA PRO A 341 -10.68 -28.62 -44.31
C PRO A 341 -12.10 -28.10 -43.99
N HIS A 342 -12.93 -28.97 -43.38
CA HIS A 342 -14.36 -28.81 -43.09
C HIS A 342 -15.38 -29.21 -44.18
N ASP A 343 -14.94 -29.68 -45.35
CA ASP A 343 -15.86 -30.31 -46.30
C ASP A 343 -16.33 -31.69 -45.80
N PRO A 344 -17.54 -32.16 -46.17
CA PRO A 344 -17.98 -33.52 -45.85
C PRO A 344 -16.98 -34.54 -46.41
N PRO A 345 -16.75 -35.65 -45.68
CA PRO A 345 -15.71 -36.60 -46.04
C PRO A 345 -15.97 -37.18 -47.44
N ALA A 346 -14.96 -37.10 -48.31
CA ALA A 346 -15.09 -37.48 -49.71
C ALA A 346 -15.14 -39.00 -49.83
N GLU A 347 -16.24 -39.54 -50.37
CA GLU A 347 -16.41 -40.98 -50.51
C GLU A 347 -15.32 -41.59 -51.40
N LEU A 348 -14.77 -42.72 -50.97
CA LEU A 348 -13.75 -43.42 -51.75
C LEU A 348 -14.36 -44.13 -52.96
N PRO A 349 -13.71 -44.10 -54.14
CA PRO A 349 -14.07 -44.95 -55.26
C PRO A 349 -14.14 -46.43 -54.85
N VAL A 350 -15.11 -47.19 -55.36
CA VAL A 350 -15.41 -48.58 -54.94
C VAL A 350 -14.16 -49.47 -54.99
N VAL A 351 -13.35 -49.32 -56.04
CA VAL A 351 -12.12 -50.07 -56.25
C VAL A 351 -11.09 -49.80 -55.13
N LEU A 352 -10.99 -48.55 -54.69
CA LEU A 352 -10.03 -48.13 -53.67
C LEU A 352 -10.48 -48.57 -52.27
N ASP A 353 -11.79 -48.51 -51.99
CA ASP A 353 -12.38 -49.00 -50.73
C ASP A 353 -12.14 -50.51 -50.57
N LEU A 354 -12.43 -51.30 -51.62
CA LEU A 354 -12.19 -52.76 -51.62
C LEU A 354 -10.70 -53.11 -51.49
N GLU A 355 -9.81 -52.35 -52.13
CA GLU A 355 -8.37 -52.56 -52.04
C GLU A 355 -7.85 -52.29 -50.62
N ILE A 356 -8.30 -51.21 -49.99
CA ILE A 356 -7.96 -50.87 -48.60
C ILE A 356 -8.48 -51.94 -47.64
N GLN A 357 -9.74 -52.38 -47.79
CA GLN A 357 -10.33 -53.44 -46.96
C GLN A 357 -9.61 -54.78 -47.12
N ARG A 358 -9.24 -55.18 -48.36
CA ARG A 358 -8.45 -56.38 -48.61
C ARG A 358 -7.07 -56.31 -47.98
N ARG A 359 -6.43 -55.13 -48.01
CA ARG A 359 -5.11 -54.93 -47.40
C ARG A 359 -5.17 -54.94 -45.88
N ILE A 360 -6.23 -54.42 -45.27
CA ILE A 360 -6.45 -54.57 -43.82
C ILE A 360 -6.63 -56.04 -43.46
N ALA A 361 -7.44 -56.78 -44.23
CA ALA A 361 -7.66 -58.21 -44.02
C ALA A 361 -6.38 -59.06 -44.19
N LYS A 362 -5.48 -58.66 -45.13
CA LYS A 362 -4.17 -59.30 -45.31
C LYS A 362 -3.12 -58.84 -44.29
N GLY A 363 -3.18 -57.57 -43.88
CA GLY A 363 -2.22 -56.87 -43.01
C GLY A 363 -2.48 -57.03 -41.52
N ALA A 364 -3.67 -57.50 -41.10
CA ALA A 364 -3.98 -57.91 -39.73
C ALA A 364 -3.10 -59.06 -39.19
N ARG A 365 -2.08 -59.49 -39.94
CA ARG A 365 -1.06 -60.48 -39.58
C ARG A 365 0.35 -59.90 -39.38
N GLN A 366 0.56 -58.57 -39.44
CA GLN A 366 1.87 -57.98 -39.20
C GLN A 366 2.00 -57.42 -37.77
N PRO A 367 3.03 -57.82 -37.01
CA PRO A 367 3.22 -57.36 -35.64
C PRO A 367 3.85 -55.97 -35.59
N ASP A 368 3.39 -55.22 -34.59
CA ASP A 368 3.96 -54.08 -33.86
C ASP A 368 5.10 -53.25 -34.50
N PRO A 369 4.99 -51.90 -34.60
CA PRO A 369 5.99 -51.03 -35.23
C PRO A 369 7.36 -50.97 -34.54
N HIS A 370 7.53 -51.56 -33.36
CA HIS A 370 8.75 -51.44 -32.54
C HIS A 370 9.87 -52.44 -32.89
N ARG A 371 9.74 -53.29 -33.92
CA ARG A 371 10.76 -54.32 -34.20
C ARG A 371 11.78 -54.00 -35.30
N GLN A 372 11.74 -52.83 -35.93
CA GLN A 372 12.78 -52.43 -36.88
C GLN A 372 13.06 -50.92 -36.78
N ALA A 373 13.80 -50.55 -35.75
CA ALA A 373 14.63 -49.35 -35.69
C ALA A 373 15.87 -49.68 -34.87
#